data_AF-A0A7H4M382-F1
#
_entry.id   AF-A0A7H4M382-F1
#
_cell.length_a   1.000
_cell.length_b   1.000
_cell.length_c   1.000
_cell.angle_alpha   90.00
_cell.angle_beta   90.00
_cell.angle_gamma   90.00
#
_symmetry.space_group_name_H-M   'P 1'
#
loop_
_entity.id
_entity.type
_entity.pdbx_description
1 polymer ?
#
loop_
_entity_poly.entity_id
_entity_poly.type
_entity_poly.pdbx_seq_one_letter_code
_entity_poly.pdbx_strand_id
1 'polypeptide(L)'
;MAAARMGQQTLLLTHNIDTLGQMSCNPAIGGIGKGHLVKEVDALGGLMAKAIDHAGIQFRILNASKGPAVRATRAQADRVLYRQAVRTALENQPNLMIFQQAVEDLIVENDRVVGAVTQMGLKFAPKRWY
;
A
#
# COMPACT_ATOMS: atom_id res chain seq x y z
N MET A 1 -4.70 -2.52 3.66
CA MET A 1 -6.05 -1.91 3.50
C MET A 1 -7.11 -2.90 3.00
N ALA A 2 -6.83 -3.77 2.02
CA ALA A 2 -7.86 -4.67 1.47
C ALA A 2 -8.60 -5.49 2.55
N ALA A 3 -7.86 -6.22 3.40
CA ALA A 3 -8.45 -6.99 4.52
C ALA A 3 -9.31 -6.12 5.45
N ALA A 4 -8.80 -4.95 5.85
CA ALA A 4 -9.52 -4.00 6.71
C ALA A 4 -10.85 -3.52 6.10
N ARG A 5 -10.87 -3.23 4.80
CA ARG A 5 -12.09 -2.85 4.05
C ARG A 5 -13.08 -4.00 3.89
N MET A 6 -12.60 -5.23 3.89
CA MET A 6 -13.45 -6.44 3.93
C MET A 6 -13.98 -6.74 5.35
N GLY A 7 -13.80 -5.82 6.31
CA GLY A 7 -14.31 -5.95 7.67
C GLY A 7 -13.42 -6.75 8.62
N GLN A 8 -12.22 -7.15 8.19
CA GLN A 8 -11.31 -7.91 9.04
C GLN A 8 -10.49 -7.00 9.94
N GLN A 9 -10.35 -7.36 11.23
CA GLN A 9 -9.42 -6.70 12.14
C GLN A 9 -7.99 -6.94 11.64
N THR A 10 -7.33 -5.88 11.18
CA THR A 10 -6.07 -5.97 10.46
C THR A 10 -4.98 -5.19 11.20
N LEU A 11 -3.85 -5.85 11.45
CA LEU A 11 -2.63 -5.21 11.92
C LEU A 11 -1.68 -4.93 10.75
N LEU A 12 -1.15 -3.71 10.67
CA LEU A 12 -0.01 -3.37 9.83
C LEU A 12 1.20 -3.11 10.73
N LEU A 13 2.10 -4.09 10.80
CA LEU A 13 3.42 -3.93 11.42
C LEU A 13 4.38 -3.30 10.41
N THR A 14 5.08 -2.25 10.82
CA THR A 14 6.13 -1.61 10.02
C THR A 14 7.27 -1.18 10.93
N HIS A 15 8.51 -1.24 10.45
CA HIS A 15 9.67 -0.74 11.20
C HIS A 15 9.61 0.79 11.40
N ASN A 16 9.02 1.50 10.44
CA ASN A 16 8.91 2.95 10.47
C ASN A 16 7.60 3.40 9.80
N ILE A 17 6.79 4.18 10.52
CA ILE A 17 5.54 4.74 10.01
C ILE A 17 5.82 5.89 9.02
N ASP A 18 6.91 6.62 9.18
CA ASP A 18 7.27 7.76 8.32
C ASP A 18 7.71 7.35 6.92
N THR A 19 8.00 6.06 6.70
CA THR A 19 8.35 5.50 5.38
C THR A 19 7.16 4.88 4.66
N LEU A 20 5.95 4.91 5.24
CA LEU A 20 4.74 4.44 4.58
C LEU A 20 4.48 5.26 3.31
N GLY A 21 4.44 4.59 2.15
CA GLY A 21 4.30 5.25 0.85
C GLY A 21 5.59 5.82 0.27
N GLN A 22 6.76 5.45 0.80
CA GLN A 22 8.05 5.85 0.24
C GLN A 22 8.24 5.31 -1.19
N MET A 23 8.66 6.19 -2.11
CA MET A 23 9.08 5.82 -3.46
C MET A 23 10.62 5.71 -3.50
N SER A 24 11.14 4.48 -3.51
CA SER A 24 12.58 4.20 -3.41
C SER A 24 13.37 4.48 -4.71
N CYS A 25 12.73 4.33 -5.87
CA CYS A 25 13.38 4.51 -7.17
C CYS A 25 13.00 5.86 -7.82
N ASN A 26 12.34 5.84 -8.97
CA ASN A 26 11.89 7.03 -9.67
C ASN A 26 10.55 7.53 -9.08
N PRO A 27 10.33 8.84 -8.95
CA PRO A 27 9.07 9.41 -8.47
C PRO A 27 7.99 9.39 -9.56
N ALA A 28 7.68 8.22 -10.12
CA ALA A 28 6.62 8.08 -11.12
C ALA A 28 5.83 6.79 -10.92
N ILE A 29 4.52 6.86 -11.17
CA ILE A 29 3.57 5.74 -11.15
C ILE A 29 3.01 5.53 -12.56
N GLY A 30 2.75 4.28 -12.91
CA GLY A 30 2.25 3.91 -14.23
C GLY A 30 3.34 3.77 -15.30
N GLY A 31 2.98 4.01 -16.55
CA GLY A 31 3.78 3.65 -17.73
C GLY A 31 3.23 2.44 -18.48
N ILE A 32 3.90 1.99 -19.54
CA ILE A 32 3.46 0.81 -20.30
C ILE A 32 3.43 -0.42 -19.37
N GLY A 33 2.33 -1.16 -19.40
CA GLY A 33 2.05 -2.28 -18.49
C GLY A 33 1.69 -1.82 -17.06
N LYS A 34 2.57 -1.05 -16.40
CA LYS A 34 2.36 -0.56 -15.03
C LYS A 34 1.11 0.30 -14.88
N GLY A 35 0.77 1.10 -15.89
CA GLY A 35 -0.44 1.94 -15.89
C GLY A 35 -1.73 1.12 -15.93
N HIS A 36 -1.73 -0.04 -16.61
CA HIS A 36 -2.85 -0.98 -16.58
C HIS A 36 -3.01 -1.59 -15.20
N LEU A 37 -1.91 -2.06 -14.59
CA LEU A 37 -1.93 -2.59 -13.21
C LEU A 37 -2.45 -1.55 -12.21
N VAL A 38 -2.07 -0.28 -12.34
CA VAL A 38 -2.60 0.79 -11.48
C VAL A 38 -4.12 0.92 -11.65
N LYS A 39 -4.63 0.84 -12.88
CA LYS A 39 -6.08 0.89 -13.16
C LYS A 39 -6.83 -0.34 -12.70
N GLU A 40 -6.24 -1.52 -12.78
CA GLU A 40 -6.79 -2.76 -12.22
C GLU A 40 -6.87 -2.69 -10.70
N VAL A 41 -5.79 -2.24 -10.04
CA VAL A 41 -5.75 -2.01 -8.60
C VAL A 41 -6.84 -1.00 -8.19
N ASP A 42 -7.03 0.07 -8.96
CA ASP A 42 -8.08 1.06 -8.72
C ASP A 42 -9.49 0.45 -8.83
N ALA A 43 -9.75 -0.33 -9.87
CA ALA A 43 -11.03 -1.01 -10.07
C ALA A 43 -11.37 -1.99 -8.93
N LEU A 44 -10.35 -2.63 -8.34
CA LEU A 44 -10.47 -3.47 -7.13
C LEU A 44 -10.55 -2.66 -5.82
N GLY A 45 -10.66 -1.33 -5.91
CA GLY A 45 -10.76 -0.42 -4.77
C GLY A 45 -9.44 -0.14 -4.07
N GLY A 46 -8.30 -0.42 -4.69
CA GLY A 46 -6.96 -0.14 -4.18
C GLY A 46 -6.66 1.36 -4.00
N LEU A 47 -5.58 1.66 -3.30
CA LEU A 47 -5.22 3.04 -2.94
C LEU A 47 -4.35 3.75 -3.99
N MET A 48 -3.57 2.99 -4.77
CA MET A 48 -2.46 3.52 -5.57
C MET A 48 -2.89 4.62 -6.55
N ALA A 49 -4.01 4.45 -7.24
CA ALA A 49 -4.53 5.44 -8.19
C ALA A 49 -4.92 6.75 -7.50
N LYS A 50 -5.66 6.68 -6.39
CA LYS A 50 -6.06 7.86 -5.63
C LYS A 50 -4.85 8.60 -5.06
N ALA A 51 -3.87 7.86 -4.54
CA ALA A 51 -2.64 8.45 -4.00
C ALA A 51 -1.83 9.20 -5.08
N ILE A 52 -1.72 8.64 -6.29
CA ILE A 52 -1.03 9.34 -7.38
C ILE A 52 -1.85 10.51 -7.92
N ASP A 53 -3.18 10.44 -7.93
CA ASP A 53 -4.02 11.56 -8.36
C ASP A 53 -3.87 12.77 -7.43
N HIS A 54 -3.72 12.55 -6.12
CA HIS A 54 -3.46 13.62 -5.14
C HIS A 54 -2.04 14.20 -5.21
N ALA A 55 -1.05 13.38 -5.58
CA ALA A 55 0.36 13.76 -5.52
C ALA A 55 1.00 14.00 -6.90
N GLY A 56 0.22 13.88 -7.97
CA GLY A 56 0.73 13.94 -9.33
C GLY A 56 1.09 15.36 -9.74
N ILE A 57 2.33 15.57 -10.17
CA ILE A 57 2.81 16.85 -10.71
C ILE A 57 2.59 16.91 -12.22
N GLN A 58 2.63 15.77 -12.91
CA GLN A 58 2.46 15.70 -14.36
C GLN A 58 1.86 14.36 -14.77
N PHE A 59 0.88 14.38 -15.66
CA PHE A 59 0.26 13.19 -16.25
C PHE A 59 0.49 13.16 -17.76
N ARG A 60 0.81 11.99 -18.29
CA ARG A 60 0.97 11.74 -19.73
C ARG A 60 0.31 10.44 -20.13
N ILE A 61 -0.26 10.41 -21.33
CA ILE A 61 -0.72 9.19 -21.99
C ILE A 61 0.38 8.74 -22.95
N LEU A 62 1.00 7.60 -22.65
CA LEU A 62 1.94 6.92 -23.53
C LEU A 62 1.16 6.20 -24.64
N ASN A 63 1.76 6.10 -25.83
CA ASN A 63 1.14 5.48 -27.00
C ASN A 63 -0.23 6.06 -27.40
N ALA A 64 -0.46 7.36 -27.14
CA ALA A 64 -1.74 8.02 -27.39
C ALA A 64 -2.27 7.82 -28.84
N SER A 65 -1.38 7.79 -29.84
CA SER A 65 -1.73 7.59 -31.24
C SER A 65 -1.84 6.12 -31.70
N LYS A 66 -1.45 5.14 -30.88
CA LYS A 66 -1.34 3.72 -31.30
C LYS A 66 -2.57 2.86 -30.97
N GLY A 67 -3.71 3.48 -30.67
CA GLY A 67 -4.97 2.82 -30.35
C GLY A 67 -5.11 2.40 -28.88
N PRO A 68 -6.35 2.17 -28.38
CA PRO A 68 -6.63 2.01 -26.95
C PRO A 68 -5.90 0.86 -26.26
N ALA A 69 -5.74 -0.29 -26.92
CA ALA A 69 -5.19 -1.51 -26.31
C ALA A 69 -3.74 -1.38 -25.82
N VAL A 70 -2.99 -0.41 -26.33
CA VAL A 70 -1.57 -0.20 -26.01
C VAL A 70 -1.30 1.15 -25.34
N ARG A 71 -2.35 1.95 -25.09
CA ARG A 71 -2.25 3.23 -24.37
C ARG A 71 -2.01 2.96 -22.88
N ALA A 72 -1.20 3.79 -22.24
CA ALA A 72 -1.06 3.72 -20.78
C ALA A 72 -0.79 5.07 -20.16
N THR A 73 -1.35 5.31 -18.98
CA THR A 73 -1.09 6.53 -18.20
C THR A 73 0.21 6.41 -17.42
N ARG A 74 1.00 7.48 -17.43
CA ARG A 74 2.16 7.66 -16.57
C ARG A 74 2.06 9.00 -15.86
N ALA A 75 2.29 9.00 -14.56
CA ALA A 75 2.29 10.20 -13.74
C ALA A 75 3.62 10.37 -13.02
N GLN A 76 4.16 11.58 -13.00
CA GLN A 76 5.24 11.99 -12.09
C GLN A 76 4.61 12.44 -10.78
N ALA A 77 5.19 12.03 -9.67
CA ALA A 77 4.68 12.28 -8.32
C ALA A 77 5.58 13.22 -7.55
N ASP A 78 4.98 14.10 -6.73
CA ASP A 78 5.66 14.66 -5.59
C ASP A 78 5.82 13.57 -4.53
N ARG A 79 7.06 13.27 -4.14
CA ARG A 79 7.36 12.19 -3.16
C ARG A 79 6.77 12.48 -1.78
N VAL A 80 6.72 13.74 -1.38
CA VAL A 80 6.20 14.14 -0.06
C VAL A 80 4.69 14.00 -0.07
N LEU A 81 4.01 14.54 -1.09
CA LEU A 81 2.55 14.45 -1.19
C LEU A 81 2.09 12.99 -1.36
N TYR A 82 2.80 12.17 -2.14
CA TYR A 82 2.42 10.76 -2.33
C TYR A 82 2.51 9.99 -1.03
N ARG A 83 3.63 10.15 -0.30
CA ARG A 83 3.83 9.56 1.01
C ARG A 83 2.75 10.00 2.00
N GLN A 84 2.46 11.30 2.04
CA GLN A 84 1.42 11.85 2.91
C GLN A 84 0.04 11.28 2.57
N ALA A 85 -0.33 11.23 1.30
CA ALA A 85 -1.61 10.66 0.86
C ALA A 85 -1.74 9.18 1.26
N VAL A 86 -0.67 8.41 1.12
CA VAL A 86 -0.64 7.00 1.52
C VAL A 86 -0.78 6.84 3.04
N ARG A 87 0.02 7.59 3.81
CA ARG A 87 -0.02 7.57 5.27
C ARG A 87 -1.39 7.96 5.80
N THR A 88 -1.93 9.11 5.37
CA THR A 88 -3.26 9.58 5.78
C THR A 88 -4.34 8.55 5.47
N ALA A 89 -4.30 7.92 4.29
CA ALA A 89 -5.29 6.90 3.95
C ALA A 89 -5.18 5.63 4.80
N LEU A 90 -3.97 5.23 5.19
CA LEU A 90 -3.75 4.08 6.07
C LEU A 90 -4.19 4.39 7.51
N GLU A 91 -3.82 5.54 8.06
CA GLU A 91 -4.14 5.95 9.43
C GLU A 91 -5.66 6.11 9.65
N ASN A 92 -6.40 6.51 8.62
CA ASN A 92 -7.84 6.71 8.69
C ASN A 92 -8.67 5.51 8.20
N GLN A 93 -8.06 4.36 7.94
CA GLN A 93 -8.76 3.17 7.47
C GLN A 93 -9.43 2.42 8.64
N PRO A 94 -10.77 2.28 8.68
CA PRO A 94 -11.43 1.45 9.68
C PRO A 94 -10.91 0.01 9.67
N ASN A 95 -10.86 -0.61 10.85
CA ASN A 95 -10.34 -1.96 11.10
C ASN A 95 -8.85 -2.16 10.77
N LEU A 96 -8.08 -1.07 10.58
CA LEU A 96 -6.63 -1.13 10.39
C LEU A 96 -5.92 -0.46 11.56
N MET A 97 -5.16 -1.24 12.31
CA MET A 97 -4.24 -0.72 13.31
C MET A 97 -2.82 -0.70 12.72
N ILE A 98 -2.15 0.44 12.80
CA ILE A 98 -0.73 0.56 12.42
C ILE A 98 0.09 0.51 13.70
N PHE A 99 1.11 -0.34 13.73
CA PHE A 99 1.98 -0.46 14.89
C PHE A 99 3.45 -0.50 14.46
N GLN A 100 4.25 0.42 15.00
CA GLN A 100 5.65 0.56 14.62
C GLN A 100 6.53 -0.42 15.39
N GLN A 101 6.78 -1.58 14.80
CA GLN A 101 7.71 -2.58 15.30
C GLN A 101 8.26 -3.45 14.16
N ALA A 102 9.50 -3.90 14.34
CA ALA A 102 10.07 -4.99 13.57
C ALA A 102 9.38 -6.30 13.91
N VAL A 103 9.09 -7.15 12.91
CA VAL A 103 8.72 -8.55 13.14
C VAL A 103 10.01 -9.35 13.24
N GLU A 104 10.18 -10.06 14.36
CA GLU A 104 11.32 -10.94 14.61
C GLU A 104 11.03 -12.36 14.12
N ASP A 105 9.83 -12.89 14.43
CA ASP A 105 9.48 -14.28 14.11
C ASP A 105 7.97 -14.47 13.89
N LEU A 106 7.59 -15.58 13.26
CA LEU A 106 6.20 -16.02 13.11
C LEU A 106 5.85 -17.07 14.15
N ILE A 107 4.64 -16.98 14.71
CA ILE A 107 4.11 -18.02 15.58
C ILE A 107 3.41 -19.05 14.69
N VAL A 108 3.93 -20.28 14.64
CA VAL A 108 3.41 -21.37 13.80
C VAL A 108 2.99 -22.55 14.67
N GLU A 109 1.77 -23.03 14.46
CA GLU A 109 1.22 -24.21 15.14
C GLU A 109 0.63 -25.15 14.09
N ASN A 110 1.04 -26.43 14.08
CA ASN A 110 0.58 -27.44 13.11
C ASN A 110 0.66 -26.94 11.65
N ASP A 111 1.82 -26.41 11.26
CA ASP A 111 2.07 -25.83 9.93
C ASP A 111 1.15 -24.66 9.53
N ARG A 112 0.47 -24.03 10.49
CA ARG A 112 -0.37 -22.84 10.28
C ARG A 112 0.18 -21.64 11.05
N VAL A 113 0.29 -20.50 10.37
CA VAL A 113 0.62 -19.22 11.00
C VAL A 113 -0.56 -18.77 11.87
N VAL A 114 -0.29 -18.57 13.16
CA VAL A 114 -1.26 -18.12 14.16
C VAL A 114 -0.90 -16.78 14.79
N GLY A 115 0.24 -16.19 14.42
CA GLY A 115 0.64 -14.89 14.92
C GLY A 115 2.04 -14.46 14.50
N ALA A 116 2.50 -13.35 15.07
CA ALA A 116 3.84 -12.81 14.87
C ALA A 116 4.41 -12.29 16.20
N VAL A 117 5.72 -12.39 16.35
CA VAL A 117 6.49 -11.85 17.47
C VAL A 117 7.28 -10.64 16.98
N THR A 118 7.22 -9.53 17.70
CA THR A 118 8.05 -8.37 17.39
C THR A 118 9.43 -8.47 18.02
N GLN A 119 10.37 -7.65 17.54
CA GLN A 119 11.71 -7.58 18.11
C GLN A 119 11.71 -7.18 19.60
N MET A 120 10.68 -6.46 20.06
CA MET A 120 10.48 -6.15 21.49
C MET A 120 9.86 -7.31 22.30
N GLY A 121 9.59 -8.45 21.67
CA GLY A 121 8.98 -9.61 22.31
C GLY A 121 7.45 -9.56 22.44
N LEU A 122 6.78 -8.54 21.90
CA LEU A 122 5.31 -8.51 21.84
C LEU A 122 4.81 -9.58 20.88
N LYS A 123 3.69 -10.23 21.22
CA LYS A 123 3.06 -11.28 20.42
C LYS A 123 1.68 -10.85 19.96
N PHE A 124 1.43 -10.91 18.65
CA PHE A 124 0.14 -10.61 18.06
C PHE A 124 -0.51 -11.88 17.51
N ALA A 125 -1.77 -12.13 17.86
CA ALA A 125 -2.56 -13.25 17.33
C ALA A 125 -3.92 -12.77 16.79
N PRO A 126 -4.46 -13.37 15.70
CA PRO A 126 -5.70 -12.93 15.05
C PRO A 126 -6.95 -12.88 15.93
N LYS A 127 -6.95 -13.58 17.07
CA LYS A 127 -8.08 -13.69 18.00
C LYS A 127 -7.87 -13.00 19.35
N ARG A 128 -6.71 -12.40 19.60
CA ARG A 128 -6.39 -11.79 20.90
C ARG A 128 -5.23 -10.80 20.75
N TRP A 129 -5.53 -9.53 20.99
CA TRP A 129 -4.56 -8.48 21.23
C TRP A 129 -4.27 -8.51 22.72
N TYR A 130 -3.06 -8.90 23.14
CA TYR A 130 -2.60 -8.87 24.53
C TYR A 130 -1.54 -7.81 24.70
#